data_AF-A0A1B2I236-F1
#
_entry.id   AF-A0A1B2I236-F1
#
_cell.length_a   1.000
_cell.length_b   1.000
_cell.length_c   1.000
_cell.angle_alpha   90.00
_cell.angle_beta   90.00
_cell.angle_gamma   90.00
#
_symmetry.space_group_name_H-M   'P 1'
#
loop_
_entity.id
_entity.type
_entity.pdbx_description
1 polymer ?
#
loop_
_entity_poly.entity_id
_entity_poly.type
_entity_poly.pdbx_seq_one_letter_code
_entity_poly.pdbx_strand_id
1 'polypeptide(L)'
;MCTLDAKDFVSELMRAPERLVKISQMPEEERRGAIRALGYGFTSRELDDYICYYADMLRDDLYLGEGDFRDIIMKKWGNCLE
;
A
#
# COMPACT_ATOMS: atom_id res chain seq x y z
N MET A 1 -1.00 -1.48 -21.49
CA MET A 1 -1.32 -2.12 -20.20
C MET A 1 -1.37 -1.01 -19.18
N CYS A 2 -2.52 -0.77 -18.53
CA CYS A 2 -2.64 0.26 -17.49
C CYS A 2 -1.94 -0.27 -16.24
N THR A 3 -0.77 0.27 -15.93
CA THR A 3 -0.13 0.09 -14.62
C THR A 3 -0.98 0.78 -13.57
N LEU A 4 -1.22 0.08 -12.45
CA LEU A 4 -1.92 0.64 -11.30
C LEU A 4 -0.93 1.46 -10.47
N ASP A 5 -1.36 2.65 -10.06
CA ASP A 5 -0.54 3.59 -9.29
C ASP A 5 -0.79 3.49 -7.78
N ALA A 6 -0.03 4.25 -6.98
CA ALA A 6 -0.19 4.32 -5.52
C ALA A 6 -1.62 4.66 -5.08
N LYS A 7 -2.33 5.48 -5.88
CA LYS A 7 -3.73 5.81 -5.65
C LYS A 7 -4.65 4.59 -5.69
N ASP A 8 -4.50 3.75 -6.73
CA ASP A 8 -5.30 2.53 -6.87
C ASP A 8 -5.00 1.54 -5.75
N PHE A 9 -3.73 1.49 -5.31
CA PHE A 9 -3.34 0.69 -4.17
C PHE A 9 -4.02 1.13 -2.87
N VAL A 10 -3.97 2.43 -2.55
CA VAL A 10 -4.64 2.97 -1.35
C VAL A 10 -6.16 2.81 -1.46
N SER A 11 -6.75 3.06 -2.64
CA SER A 11 -8.18 2.86 -2.87
C SER A 11 -8.61 1.40 -2.68
N GLU A 12 -7.82 0.43 -3.15
CA GLU A 12 -8.07 -1.00 -2.89
C GLU A 12 -7.88 -1.33 -1.41
N LEU A 13 -6.89 -0.75 -0.74
CA LEU A 13 -6.70 -0.93 0.70
C LEU A 13 -7.89 -0.40 1.53
N MET A 14 -8.55 0.66 1.07
CA MET A 14 -9.74 1.20 1.72
C MET A 14 -11.00 0.36 1.46
N ARG A 15 -11.18 -0.09 0.21
CA ARG A 15 -12.42 -0.77 -0.20
C ARG A 15 -12.40 -2.28 0.00
N ALA A 16 -11.26 -2.92 -0.26
CA ALA A 16 -11.09 -4.37 -0.26
C ALA A 16 -9.63 -4.78 0.08
N PRO A 17 -9.17 -4.52 1.31
CA PRO A 17 -7.77 -4.77 1.70
C PRO A 17 -7.38 -6.25 1.74
N GLU A 18 -8.32 -7.19 1.65
CA GLU A 18 -8.07 -8.63 1.86
C GLU A 18 -6.91 -9.19 1.03
N ARG A 19 -6.80 -8.75 -0.23
CA ARG A 19 -5.71 -9.17 -1.13
C ARG A 19 -4.37 -8.57 -0.71
N LEU A 20 -4.35 -7.26 -0.47
CA LEU A 20 -3.15 -6.55 -0.05
C LEU A 20 -2.65 -7.03 1.32
N VAL A 21 -3.57 -7.31 2.24
CA VAL A 21 -3.29 -7.88 3.56
C VAL A 21 -2.68 -9.28 3.43
N LYS A 22 -3.23 -10.15 2.56
CA LYS A 22 -2.61 -11.46 2.27
C LYS A 22 -1.18 -11.31 1.75
N ILE A 23 -0.94 -10.35 0.85
CA ILE A 23 0.41 -10.07 0.36
C ILE A 23 1.31 -9.58 1.50
N SER A 24 0.82 -8.75 2.42
CA SER A 24 1.61 -8.31 3.58
C SER A 24 1.99 -9.41 4.56
N GLN A 25 1.33 -10.57 4.49
CA GLN A 25 1.66 -11.76 5.29
C GLN A 25 2.69 -12.67 4.60
N MET A 26 2.94 -12.48 3.30
CA MET A 26 3.98 -13.18 2.55
C MET A 26 5.38 -12.69 2.95
N PRO A 27 6.45 -13.46 2.69
CA PRO A 27 7.83 -12.99 2.85
C PRO A 27 8.11 -11.77 1.97
N GLU A 28 8.93 -10.84 2.46
CA GLU A 28 9.20 -9.54 1.83
C GLU A 28 9.69 -9.67 0.37
N GLU A 29 10.48 -10.70 0.10
CA GLU A 29 11.00 -11.04 -1.24
C GLU A 29 9.88 -11.36 -2.25
N GLU A 30 8.77 -11.96 -1.78
CA GLU A 30 7.62 -12.30 -2.64
C GLU A 30 6.59 -11.17 -2.73
N ARG A 31 6.56 -10.25 -1.76
CA ARG A 31 5.59 -9.13 -1.76
C ARG A 31 5.75 -8.25 -3.00
N ARG A 32 7.00 -7.94 -3.38
CA ARG A 32 7.30 -7.15 -4.59
C ARG A 32 6.73 -7.83 -5.83
N GLY A 33 6.97 -9.14 -5.97
CA GLY A 33 6.46 -9.95 -7.07
C GLY A 33 4.94 -10.00 -7.09
N ALA A 34 4.30 -10.17 -5.94
CA ALA A 34 2.85 -10.20 -5.82
C ALA A 34 2.18 -8.86 -6.14
N ILE A 35 2.74 -7.73 -5.67
CA ILE A 35 2.25 -6.39 -6.01
C ILE A 35 2.43 -6.13 -7.51
N ARG A 36 3.60 -6.45 -8.08
CA ARG A 36 3.84 -6.34 -9.53
C ARG A 36 2.90 -7.23 -10.35
N ALA A 37 2.59 -8.44 -9.86
CA ALA A 37 1.67 -9.37 -10.51
C ALA A 37 0.22 -8.88 -10.51
N LEU A 38 -0.18 -8.07 -9.52
CA LEU A 38 -1.46 -7.36 -9.53
C LEU A 38 -1.50 -6.21 -10.54
N GLY A 39 -0.36 -5.84 -11.13
CA GLY A 39 -0.24 -4.76 -12.11
C GLY A 39 0.16 -3.42 -11.51
N TYR A 40 0.50 -3.38 -10.22
CA TYR A 40 0.99 -2.18 -9.57
C TYR A 40 2.42 -1.85 -9.97
N GLY A 41 2.62 -0.63 -10.46
CA GLY A 41 3.88 -0.14 -11.02
C GLY A 41 4.58 0.94 -10.19
N PHE A 42 4.02 1.33 -9.05
CA PHE A 42 4.51 2.44 -8.23
C PHE A 42 5.71 2.04 -7.34
N THR A 43 6.52 3.02 -6.99
CA THR A 43 7.64 2.91 -6.05
C THR A 43 7.20 3.15 -4.60
N SER A 44 8.01 2.71 -3.64
CA SER A 44 7.79 3.02 -2.22
C SER A 44 7.69 4.51 -1.97
N ARG A 45 8.49 5.31 -2.68
CA ARG A 45 8.45 6.77 -2.59
C ARG A 45 7.13 7.37 -3.07
N GLU A 46 6.59 6.88 -4.19
CA GLU A 46 5.28 7.34 -4.69
C GLU A 46 4.13 6.96 -3.76
N LEU A 47 4.22 5.78 -3.13
CA LEU A 47 3.28 5.37 -2.09
C LEU A 47 3.38 6.28 -0.86
N ASP A 48 4.59 6.58 -0.40
CA ASP A 48 4.85 7.47 0.73
C ASP A 48 4.31 8.88 0.49
N ASP A 49 4.61 9.45 -0.67
CA ASP A 49 4.21 10.80 -1.07
C ASP A 49 2.68 10.89 -1.17
N TYR A 50 2.04 9.90 -1.78
CA TYR A 50 0.58 9.83 -1.89
C TYR A 50 -0.08 9.73 -0.51
N ILE A 51 0.42 8.84 0.37
CA ILE A 51 -0.13 8.70 1.71
C ILE A 51 0.10 9.97 2.52
N CYS A 52 1.27 10.61 2.41
CA CYS A 52 1.58 11.86 3.10
C CYS A 52 0.63 12.99 2.64
N TYR A 53 0.40 13.10 1.33
CA TYR A 53 -0.48 14.11 0.74
C TYR A 53 -1.94 13.91 1.17
N TYR A 54 -2.42 12.66 1.22
CA TYR A 54 -3.78 12.31 1.60
C TYR A 54 -3.95 11.91 3.08
N ALA A 55 -2.90 12.03 3.90
CA ALA A 55 -2.89 11.53 5.27
C ALA A 55 -4.06 12.07 6.09
N ASP A 56 -4.34 13.37 5.95
CA ASP A 56 -5.42 14.04 6.68
C ASP A 56 -6.81 13.50 6.29
N MET A 57 -6.99 13.09 5.03
CA MET A 57 -8.25 12.53 4.51
C MET A 57 -8.38 11.03 4.79
N LEU A 58 -7.26 10.30 4.82
CA LEU A 58 -7.22 8.85 5.04
C LEU A 58 -7.30 8.49 6.53
N ARG A 59 -6.93 9.41 7.43
CA ARG A 59 -6.91 9.19 8.89
C ARG A 59 -8.27 8.82 9.46
N ASP A 60 -9.35 9.30 8.87
CA ASP A 60 -10.73 9.04 9.32
C ASP A 60 -11.31 7.73 8.73
N ASP A 61 -10.82 7.30 7.56
CA ASP A 61 -11.45 6.25 6.75
C ASP A 61 -10.72 4.90 6.87
N LEU A 62 -9.43 4.90 7.20
CA LEU A 62 -8.61 3.70 7.39
C LEU A 62 -8.41 3.35 8.86
N TYR A 63 -9.26 2.46 9.37
CA TYR A 63 -9.11 1.85 10.70
C TYR A 63 -8.08 0.72 10.69
N LEU A 64 -6.79 1.05 10.55
CA LEU A 64 -5.69 0.06 10.52
C LEU A 64 -5.05 -0.24 11.89
N GLY A 65 -5.61 0.30 12.97
CA GLY A 65 -5.16 0.08 14.36
C GLY A 65 -4.54 1.32 15.00
N GLU A 66 -3.96 1.16 16.19
CA GLU A 66 -3.27 2.22 16.92
C GLU A 66 -1.88 2.45 16.29
N GLY A 67 -1.73 3.52 15.52
CA GLY A 67 -0.47 3.89 14.87
C GLY A 67 -0.69 4.83 13.69
N ASP A 68 0.37 5.52 13.26
CA ASP A 68 0.33 6.34 12.07
C ASP A 68 0.11 5.43 10.85
N PHE A 69 -1.01 5.60 10.15
CA PHE A 69 -1.40 4.76 9.00
C PHE A 69 -0.28 4.63 7.97
N ARG A 70 0.44 5.73 7.73
CA ARG A 70 1.62 5.75 6.87
C ARG A 70 2.67 4.75 7.32
N ASP A 71 2.98 4.72 8.61
CA ASP A 71 3.98 3.84 9.18
C ASP A 71 3.58 2.37 9.02
N ILE A 72 2.30 2.06 9.22
CA ILE A 72 1.75 0.71 9.01
C ILE A 72 1.92 0.31 7.54
N ILE A 73 1.55 1.17 6.59
CA ILE A 73 1.71 0.85 5.16
C ILE A 73 3.19 0.72 4.78
N MET A 74 4.00 1.70 5.16
CA MET A 74 5.43 1.74 4.86
C MET A 74 6.13 0.48 5.38
N LYS A 75 5.79 0.05 6.60
CA LYS A 75 6.34 -1.14 7.23
C LYS A 75 5.91 -2.44 6.57
N LYS A 76 4.67 -2.49 6.06
CA LYS A 76 4.08 -3.71 5.48
C LYS A 76 4.39 -3.87 3.99
N TRP A 77 4.38 -2.78 3.24
CA TRP A 77 4.52 -2.78 1.78
C TRP A 77 5.60 -1.82 1.28
N GLY A 78 5.82 -0.68 1.94
CA GLY A 78 6.86 0.29 1.55
C GLY A 78 8.26 -0.32 1.49
N ASN A 79 8.66 -1.11 2.49
CA ASN A 79 9.98 -1.76 2.50
C ASN A 79 10.20 -2.79 1.38
N CYS A 80 9.14 -3.28 0.74
CA CYS A 80 9.23 -4.26 -0.35
C CYS A 80 9.19 -3.63 -1.74
N LEU A 81 8.94 -2.33 -1.82
CA LEU A 81 8.88 -1.57 -3.05
C LEU A 81 10.18 -0.79 -3.17
N GLU A 82 10.92 -1.03 -4.25
CA GLU A 82 12.18 -0.36 -4.57
C GLU A 82 11.91 0.89 -5.41
#